data_AF-A0A534ZWS0-F1
#
_entry.id   AF-A0A534ZWS0-F1
#
_cell.length_a   1.000
_cell.length_b   1.000
_cell.length_c   1.000
_cell.angle_alpha   90.00
_cell.angle_beta   90.00
_cell.angle_gamma   90.00
#
_symmetry.space_group_name_H-M   'P 1'
#
loop_
_entity.id
_entity.type
_entity.pdbx_description
1 polymer ?
#
loop_
_entity_poly.entity_id
_entity_poly.type
_entity_poly.pdbx_seq_one_letter_code
_entity_poly.pdbx_strand_id
1 'polypeptide(L)'
;MPRCEGGRPPVLSGDGSERAMLIGQAPGRREIETGLPFAHDAGRRLVGWLAMAGISVEDFRDRWYVTSVAKCYPGRRPGASVDAPPSRAEIQRWSPYLDEEVRLVAPRIVVLVGALAHRYAFGSKARADGLVGRALTWAGAQALVLALPHPSGASTWLVDPAHVPLWARSLELLADAWREAAS
;
A
#
# COMPACT_ATOMS: atom_id res chain seq x y z
N MET A 1 -3.49 17.75 7.67
CA MET A 1 -2.17 17.26 7.19
C MET A 1 -1.40 18.39 6.52
N PRO A 2 -0.04 18.40 6.57
CA PRO A 2 0.79 19.36 5.86
C PRO A 2 0.57 19.31 4.34
N ARG A 3 0.93 20.38 3.63
CA ARG A 3 0.98 20.37 2.16
C ARG A 3 2.30 19.76 1.66
N CYS A 4 2.26 19.20 0.47
CA CYS A 4 3.42 18.83 -0.33
C CYS A 4 4.10 20.07 -0.94
N GLU A 5 5.26 19.87 -1.55
CA GLU A 5 5.94 20.90 -2.33
C GLU A 5 5.00 21.51 -3.38
N GLY A 6 5.09 22.84 -3.58
CA GLY A 6 4.19 23.57 -4.47
C GLY A 6 2.74 23.68 -3.95
N GLY A 7 2.49 23.44 -2.67
CA GLY A 7 1.18 23.62 -2.03
C GLY A 7 0.15 22.52 -2.36
N ARG A 8 0.57 21.45 -3.02
CA ARG A 8 -0.31 20.33 -3.39
C ARG A 8 -0.79 19.57 -2.15
N PRO A 9 -2.03 19.07 -2.12
CA PRO A 9 -2.47 18.21 -1.03
C PRO A 9 -1.71 16.87 -1.05
N PRO A 10 -1.59 16.19 0.11
CA PRO A 10 -1.17 14.79 0.15
C PRO A 10 -2.15 13.90 -0.63
N VAL A 11 -1.66 12.78 -1.17
CA VAL A 11 -2.48 11.81 -1.92
C VAL A 11 -2.92 10.67 -1.00
N LEU A 12 -4.23 10.55 -0.81
CA LEU A 12 -4.92 9.48 -0.10
C LEU A 12 -6.39 9.47 -0.56
N SER A 13 -7.10 8.37 -0.31
CA SER A 13 -8.55 8.29 -0.54
C SER A 13 -9.24 7.50 0.57
N GLY A 14 -10.52 7.80 0.76
CA GLY A 14 -11.37 7.25 1.80
C GLY A 14 -11.86 8.32 2.78
N ASP A 15 -12.99 8.06 3.42
CA ASP A 15 -13.63 8.94 4.39
C ASP A 15 -13.33 8.55 5.85
N GLY A 16 -12.68 7.41 6.07
CA GLY A 16 -12.29 6.88 7.35
C GLY A 16 -13.29 5.90 7.96
N SER A 17 -14.42 5.62 7.30
CA SER A 17 -15.38 4.59 7.69
C SER A 17 -15.01 3.18 7.20
N GLU A 18 -13.98 3.09 6.35
CA GLU A 18 -13.57 1.86 5.71
C GLU A 18 -12.96 0.86 6.69
N ARG A 19 -13.28 -0.43 6.53
CA ARG A 19 -12.72 -1.50 7.38
C ARG A 19 -11.53 -2.23 6.76
N ALA A 20 -11.10 -1.81 5.58
CA ALA A 20 -9.89 -2.27 4.93
C ALA A 20 -9.00 -1.08 4.56
N MET A 21 -7.69 -1.24 4.71
CA MET A 21 -6.71 -0.20 4.43
C MET A 21 -5.59 -0.74 3.55
N LEU A 22 -5.18 0.04 2.56
CA LEU A 22 -4.03 -0.25 1.72
C LEU A 22 -2.95 0.81 1.92
N ILE A 23 -1.72 0.38 2.23
CA ILE A 23 -0.58 1.26 2.50
C ILE A 23 0.54 0.98 1.49
N GLY A 24 0.78 1.93 0.59
CA GLY A 24 1.88 1.92 -0.36
C GLY A 24 3.13 2.67 0.12
N GLN A 25 4.10 2.85 -0.78
CA GLN A 25 5.34 3.58 -0.47
C GLN A 25 5.15 5.11 -0.47
N ALA A 26 4.66 5.64 -1.58
CA ALA A 26 4.48 7.06 -1.86
C ALA A 26 3.69 7.20 -3.17
N PRO A 27 3.02 8.34 -3.39
CA PRO A 27 2.37 8.60 -4.66
C PRO A 27 3.41 8.83 -5.77
N GLY A 28 3.12 8.35 -6.97
CA GLY A 28 3.85 8.66 -8.19
C GLY A 28 3.49 10.04 -8.76
N ARG A 29 4.24 10.48 -9.78
CA ARG A 29 4.06 11.81 -10.39
C ARG A 29 2.63 12.10 -10.82
N ARG A 30 1.98 11.14 -11.48
CA ARG A 30 0.64 11.37 -12.00
C ARG A 30 -0.43 11.28 -10.91
N GLU A 31 -0.18 10.55 -9.83
CA GLU A 31 -1.11 10.47 -8.69
C GLU A 31 -1.14 11.80 -7.92
N ILE A 32 -0.02 12.53 -7.84
CA ILE A 32 -0.01 13.90 -7.31
C ILE A 32 -0.60 14.92 -8.30
N GLU A 33 -0.66 14.61 -9.60
CA GLU A 33 -1.32 15.44 -10.62
C GLU A 33 -2.85 15.25 -10.59
N THR A 34 -3.33 14.02 -10.39
CA THR A 34 -4.76 13.68 -10.37
C THR A 34 -5.39 13.71 -8.97
N GLY A 35 -4.58 13.60 -7.91
CA GLY A 35 -5.05 13.41 -6.54
C GLY A 35 -5.58 12.00 -6.25
N LEU A 36 -5.46 11.06 -7.18
CA LEU A 36 -6.02 9.71 -7.07
C LEU A 36 -4.90 8.69 -6.80
N PRO A 37 -4.96 7.93 -5.69
CA PRO A 37 -4.03 6.82 -5.44
C PRO A 37 -4.12 5.74 -6.52
N PHE A 38 -3.00 5.13 -6.88
CA PHE A 38 -2.94 3.97 -7.80
C PHE A 38 -3.60 4.19 -9.17
N ALA A 39 -3.54 5.40 -9.72
CA ALA A 39 -4.18 5.73 -11.00
C ALA A 39 -3.40 5.28 -12.26
N HIS A 40 -2.33 4.48 -12.13
CA HIS A 40 -1.37 4.18 -13.20
C HIS A 40 -1.06 2.69 -13.37
N ASP A 41 -0.06 2.32 -14.17
CA ASP A 41 0.24 0.92 -14.53
C ASP A 41 0.42 0.00 -13.31
N ALA A 42 1.15 0.48 -12.30
CA ALA A 42 1.34 -0.21 -11.03
C ALA A 42 -0.01 -0.38 -10.29
N GLY A 43 -0.85 0.64 -10.34
CA GLY A 43 -2.18 0.61 -9.75
C GLY A 43 -3.17 -0.28 -10.50
N ARG A 44 -3.18 -0.28 -11.84
CA ARG A 44 -4.00 -1.21 -12.64
C ARG A 44 -3.66 -2.66 -12.35
N ARG A 45 -2.37 -2.97 -12.18
CA ARG A 45 -1.93 -4.31 -11.76
C ARG A 45 -2.40 -4.65 -10.34
N LEU A 46 -2.27 -3.72 -9.40
CA LEU A 46 -2.77 -3.90 -8.04
C LEU A 46 -4.28 -4.16 -8.02
N VAL A 47 -5.05 -3.34 -8.73
CA VAL A 47 -6.50 -3.52 -8.88
C VAL A 47 -6.82 -4.89 -9.49
N GLY A 48 -6.06 -5.34 -10.49
CA GLY A 48 -6.19 -6.70 -11.02
C GLY A 48 -5.94 -7.79 -9.98
N TRP A 49 -4.96 -7.61 -9.09
CA TRP A 49 -4.70 -8.55 -7.99
C TRP A 49 -5.82 -8.55 -6.95
N LEU A 50 -6.36 -7.38 -6.61
CA LEU A 50 -7.50 -7.26 -5.69
C LEU A 50 -8.76 -7.92 -6.28
N ALA A 51 -8.99 -7.77 -7.59
CA ALA A 51 -10.07 -8.44 -8.30
C ALA A 51 -9.94 -9.97 -8.25
N MET A 52 -8.71 -10.51 -8.34
CA MET A 52 -8.47 -11.95 -8.13
C MET A 52 -8.81 -12.41 -6.70
N ALA A 53 -8.74 -11.51 -5.72
CA ALA A 53 -9.20 -11.77 -4.35
C ALA A 53 -10.71 -11.51 -4.15
N GLY A 54 -11.47 -11.27 -5.22
CA GLY A 54 -12.91 -11.03 -5.16
C GLY A 54 -13.31 -9.61 -4.73
N ILE A 55 -12.39 -8.65 -4.77
CA ILE A 55 -12.67 -7.25 -4.45
C ILE A 55 -12.94 -6.50 -5.76
N SER A 56 -14.17 -6.02 -5.95
CA SER A 56 -14.55 -5.23 -7.12
C SER A 56 -13.86 -3.86 -7.12
N VAL A 57 -13.83 -3.18 -8.27
CA VAL A 57 -13.26 -1.82 -8.36
C VAL A 57 -14.09 -0.86 -7.51
N GLU A 58 -15.40 -1.07 -7.48
CA GLU A 58 -16.37 -0.32 -6.68
C GLU A 58 -16.12 -0.54 -5.18
N ASP A 59 -15.98 -1.79 -4.73
CA ASP A 59 -15.62 -2.09 -3.35
C ASP A 59 -14.27 -1.46 -2.97
N PHE A 60 -13.26 -1.58 -3.84
CA PHE A 60 -11.96 -0.97 -3.59
C PHE A 60 -12.04 0.56 -3.50
N ARG A 61 -12.88 1.21 -4.30
CA ARG A 61 -13.02 2.67 -4.27
C ARG A 61 -13.79 3.16 -3.06
N ASP A 62 -14.85 2.45 -2.70
CA ASP A 62 -15.86 2.96 -1.75
C ASP A 62 -15.68 2.37 -0.33
N ARG A 63 -14.88 1.31 -0.17
CA ARG A 63 -14.74 0.57 1.11
C ARG A 63 -13.30 0.32 1.54
N TRP A 64 -12.33 0.92 0.85
CA TRP A 64 -10.93 0.88 1.24
C TRP A 64 -10.35 2.26 1.47
N TYR A 65 -9.69 2.41 2.61
CA TYR A 65 -8.83 3.56 2.86
C TYR A 65 -7.48 3.35 2.19
N VAL A 66 -7.11 4.20 1.25
CA VAL A 66 -5.89 4.03 0.45
C VAL A 66 -4.91 5.14 0.73
N THR A 67 -3.73 4.76 1.18
CA THR A 67 -2.71 5.70 1.67
C THR A 67 -1.29 5.19 1.41
N SER A 68 -0.29 5.92 1.89
CA SER A 68 1.12 5.56 1.71
C SER A 68 2.01 6.05 2.86
N VAL A 69 3.21 5.49 2.99
CA VAL A 69 4.19 5.86 4.02
C VAL A 69 4.63 7.32 3.88
N ALA A 70 4.95 7.77 2.66
CA ALA A 70 5.17 9.18 2.38
C ALA A 70 4.02 9.72 1.51
N LYS A 71 3.46 10.87 1.84
CA LYS A 71 2.23 11.36 1.19
C LYS A 71 2.44 12.22 -0.05
N CYS A 72 3.70 12.46 -0.42
CA CYS A 72 4.08 13.33 -1.53
C CYS A 72 4.98 12.58 -2.51
N TYR A 73 4.97 13.07 -3.75
CA TYR A 73 5.83 12.54 -4.80
C TYR A 73 7.30 12.91 -4.52
N PRO A 74 8.21 11.94 -4.30
CA PRO A 74 9.61 12.22 -3.95
C PRO A 74 10.49 12.62 -5.15
N GLY A 75 9.91 12.74 -6.35
CA GLY A 75 10.64 13.02 -7.57
C GLY A 75 11.14 11.76 -8.29
N ARG A 76 11.84 11.95 -9.41
CA ARG A 76 12.45 10.86 -10.18
C ARG A 76 13.83 10.51 -9.64
N ARG A 77 14.21 9.24 -9.77
CA ARG A 77 15.59 8.84 -9.54
C ARG A 77 16.49 9.43 -10.65
N PRO A 78 17.62 10.09 -10.31
CA PRO A 78 18.54 10.63 -11.31
C PRO A 78 19.00 9.55 -12.30
N GLY A 79 18.86 9.82 -13.60
CA GLY A 79 19.27 8.90 -14.67
C GLY A 79 18.39 7.67 -14.86
N ALA A 80 17.23 7.58 -14.20
CA ALA A 80 16.31 6.45 -14.35
C ALA A 80 14.90 6.87 -14.75
N SER A 81 14.18 5.94 -15.39
CA SER A 81 12.77 6.08 -15.76
C SER A 81 11.79 5.78 -14.62
N VAL A 82 12.30 5.50 -13.41
CA VAL A 82 11.51 5.18 -12.22
C VAL A 82 11.57 6.30 -11.17
N ASP A 83 10.53 6.34 -10.34
CA ASP A 83 10.44 7.28 -9.23
C ASP A 83 11.47 6.94 -8.14
N ALA A 84 11.97 7.97 -7.45
CA ALA A 84 12.86 7.79 -6.32
C ALA A 84 12.07 7.23 -5.12
N PRO A 85 12.71 6.44 -4.23
CA PRO A 85 12.10 6.17 -2.94
C PRO A 85 12.08 7.46 -2.09
N PRO A 86 11.09 7.63 -1.20
CA PRO A 86 11.09 8.72 -0.22
C PRO A 86 12.36 8.72 0.64
N SER A 87 12.85 9.91 0.95
CA SER A 87 13.95 10.11 1.89
C SER A 87 13.54 9.74 3.32
N ARG A 88 14.53 9.51 4.19
CA ARG A 88 14.29 9.29 5.63
C ARG A 88 13.56 10.46 6.28
N ALA A 89 13.87 11.69 5.88
CA ALA A 89 13.22 12.89 6.41
C ALA A 89 11.73 12.94 6.00
N GLU A 90 11.40 12.57 4.77
CA GLU A 90 10.00 12.49 4.32
C GLU A 90 9.24 11.39 5.06
N ILE A 91 9.83 10.20 5.24
CA ILE A 91 9.23 9.12 6.02
C ILE A 91 8.93 9.61 7.43
N GLN A 92 9.91 10.22 8.12
CA GLN A 92 9.74 10.76 9.47
C GLN A 92 8.68 11.86 9.55
N ARG A 93 8.61 12.73 8.54
CA ARG A 93 7.59 13.79 8.46
C ARG A 93 6.18 13.23 8.39
N TRP A 94 5.97 12.13 7.69
CA TRP A 94 4.65 11.56 7.43
C TRP A 94 4.23 10.45 8.40
N SER A 95 5.18 9.83 9.10
CA SER A 95 4.92 8.72 10.03
C SER A 95 3.82 9.06 11.06
N PRO A 96 3.85 10.22 11.77
CA PRO A 96 2.82 10.53 12.76
C PRO A 96 1.41 10.64 12.17
N TYR A 97 1.30 11.04 10.89
CA TYR A 97 0.02 11.11 10.19
C TYR A 97 -0.46 9.72 9.78
N LEU A 98 0.43 8.86 9.28
CA LEU A 98 0.06 7.49 8.95
C LEU A 98 -0.35 6.70 10.20
N ASP A 99 0.35 6.87 11.32
CA ASP A 99 -0.04 6.23 12.58
C ASP A 99 -1.44 6.69 13.03
N GLU A 100 -1.73 7.98 12.90
CA GLU A 100 -3.03 8.54 13.22
C GLU A 100 -4.14 8.09 12.24
N GLU A 101 -3.84 7.98 10.95
CA GLU A 101 -4.76 7.40 9.95
C GLU A 101 -5.14 5.96 10.32
N VAL A 102 -4.16 5.12 10.64
CA VAL A 102 -4.40 3.73 11.06
C VAL A 102 -5.25 3.68 12.33
N ARG A 103 -4.96 4.55 13.29
CA ARG A 103 -5.71 4.65 14.55
C ARG A 103 -7.16 5.08 14.32
N LEU A 104 -7.41 6.07 13.46
CA LEU A 104 -8.73 6.62 13.21
C LEU A 104 -9.59 5.71 12.34
N VAL A 105 -9.00 5.12 11.29
CA VAL A 105 -9.69 4.17 10.41
C VAL A 105 -9.98 2.86 11.13
N ALA A 106 -9.12 2.45 12.07
CA ALA A 106 -9.22 1.20 12.83
C ALA A 106 -9.55 -0.02 11.93
N PRO A 107 -8.75 -0.26 10.88
CA PRO A 107 -9.07 -1.26 9.86
C PRO A 107 -9.07 -2.68 10.45
N ARG A 108 -9.89 -3.57 9.89
CA ARG A 108 -9.86 -5.01 10.16
C ARG A 108 -8.85 -5.74 9.28
N ILE A 109 -8.56 -5.17 8.11
CA ILE A 109 -7.61 -5.71 7.11
C ILE A 109 -6.65 -4.59 6.71
N VAL A 110 -5.34 -4.86 6.73
CA VAL A 110 -4.30 -3.97 6.20
C VAL A 110 -3.48 -4.69 5.14
N VAL A 111 -3.39 -4.10 3.95
CA VAL A 111 -2.54 -4.58 2.87
C VAL A 111 -1.34 -3.65 2.69
N LEU A 112 -0.14 -4.16 2.97
CA LEU A 112 1.11 -3.43 2.81
C LEU A 112 1.73 -3.74 1.45
N VAL A 113 1.88 -2.71 0.61
CA VAL A 113 2.37 -2.85 -0.78
C VAL A 113 3.79 -2.32 -0.91
N GLY A 114 4.72 -3.24 -1.14
CA GLY A 114 6.13 -2.93 -1.39
C GLY A 114 6.98 -2.73 -0.13
N ALA A 115 8.30 -2.77 -0.34
CA ALA A 115 9.26 -2.92 0.74
C ALA A 115 9.28 -1.76 1.75
N LEU A 116 8.89 -0.53 1.35
CA LEU A 116 8.82 0.59 2.29
C LEU A 116 7.68 0.41 3.30
N ALA A 117 6.49 0.02 2.85
CA ALA A 117 5.36 -0.27 3.73
C ALA A 117 5.66 -1.47 4.65
N HIS A 118 6.32 -2.51 4.12
CA HIS A 118 6.79 -3.65 4.91
C HIS A 118 7.72 -3.22 6.05
N ARG A 119 8.73 -2.40 5.73
CA ARG A 119 9.70 -1.92 6.73
C ARG A 119 9.09 -0.93 7.72
N TYR A 120 8.07 -0.18 7.31
CA TYR A 120 7.33 0.69 8.20
C TYR A 120 6.67 -0.13 9.32
N ALA A 121 5.97 -1.20 8.96
CA ALA A 121 5.24 -2.02 9.93
C ALA A 121 6.14 -2.98 10.74
N PHE A 122 7.14 -3.60 10.09
CA PHE A 122 7.92 -4.71 10.66
C PHE A 122 9.41 -4.39 10.91
N GLY A 123 9.80 -3.13 10.76
CA GLY A 123 11.17 -2.66 11.00
C GLY A 123 12.09 -2.77 9.78
N SER A 124 13.26 -2.12 9.89
CA SER A 124 14.16 -1.87 8.75
C SER A 124 14.72 -3.12 8.06
N LYS A 125 14.72 -4.27 8.73
CA LYS A 125 15.21 -5.56 8.21
C LYS A 125 14.12 -6.37 7.50
N ALA A 126 12.87 -5.92 7.51
CA ALA A 126 11.76 -6.61 6.86
C ALA A 126 11.97 -6.76 5.36
N ARG A 127 11.69 -7.95 4.84
CA ARG A 127 11.78 -8.31 3.42
C ARG A 127 10.52 -9.05 2.99
N ALA A 128 10.14 -8.88 1.72
CA ALA A 128 8.94 -9.51 1.16
C ALA A 128 8.94 -11.04 1.36
N ASP A 129 10.09 -11.69 1.17
CA ASP A 129 10.29 -13.15 1.30
C ASP A 129 9.86 -13.70 2.67
N GLY A 130 9.98 -12.89 3.74
CA GLY A 130 9.58 -13.28 5.09
C GLY A 130 8.13 -12.93 5.44
N LEU A 131 7.41 -12.22 4.57
CA LEU A 131 6.11 -11.61 4.87
C LEU A 131 5.00 -12.02 3.90
N VAL A 132 5.28 -12.05 2.60
CA VAL A 132 4.30 -12.39 1.55
C VAL A 132 3.87 -13.85 1.72
N GLY A 133 2.58 -14.11 1.57
CA GLY A 133 1.96 -15.43 1.77
C GLY A 133 1.62 -15.76 3.22
N ARG A 134 1.73 -14.81 4.16
CA ARG A 134 1.49 -15.02 5.59
C ARG A 134 0.39 -14.09 6.11
N ALA A 135 -0.40 -14.60 7.04
CA ALA A 135 -1.24 -13.78 7.91
C ALA A 135 -0.37 -13.19 9.02
N LEU A 136 -0.30 -11.86 9.08
CA LEU A 136 0.58 -11.13 9.99
C LEU A 136 -0.23 -10.27 10.96
N THR A 137 0.43 -9.87 12.05
CA THR A 137 -0.08 -8.89 13.00
C THR A 137 0.90 -7.73 13.09
N TRP A 138 0.41 -6.50 13.10
CA TRP A 138 1.23 -5.30 13.25
C TRP A 138 0.87 -4.59 14.56
N ALA A 139 1.86 -4.24 15.39
CA ALA A 139 1.61 -3.56 16.66
C ALA A 139 0.82 -2.24 16.51
N GLY A 140 0.93 -1.56 15.35
CA GLY A 140 0.20 -0.33 15.06
C GLY A 140 -1.26 -0.51 14.63
N ALA A 141 -1.72 -1.73 14.35
CA ALA A 141 -3.08 -1.99 13.89
C ALA A 141 -3.64 -3.30 14.47
N GLN A 142 -4.85 -3.25 15.04
CA GLN A 142 -5.59 -4.46 15.44
C GLN A 142 -6.29 -5.09 14.24
N ALA A 143 -5.51 -5.52 13.26
CA ALA A 143 -5.97 -5.99 11.96
C ALA A 143 -5.26 -7.27 11.53
N LEU A 144 -5.90 -8.04 10.64
CA LEU A 144 -5.14 -8.95 9.78
C LEU A 144 -4.26 -8.11 8.85
N VAL A 145 -2.96 -8.39 8.85
CA VAL A 145 -2.01 -7.72 7.95
C VAL A 145 -1.51 -8.69 6.89
N LEU A 146 -1.56 -8.26 5.64
CA LEU A 146 -1.07 -8.99 4.48
C LEU A 146 -0.04 -8.15 3.74
N ALA A 147 1.02 -8.81 3.26
CA ALA A 147 2.06 -8.18 2.46
C ALA A 147 1.91 -8.57 0.99
N LEU A 148 2.03 -7.56 0.12
CA LEU A 148 2.19 -7.74 -1.32
C LEU A 148 3.51 -7.11 -1.80
N PRO A 149 4.17 -7.70 -2.81
CA PRO A 149 5.29 -7.04 -3.47
C PRO A 149 4.81 -5.77 -4.19
N HIS A 150 5.74 -4.91 -4.58
CA HIS A 150 5.38 -3.74 -5.37
C HIS A 150 4.92 -4.19 -6.79
N PRO A 151 3.80 -3.66 -7.32
CA PRO A 151 3.23 -4.11 -8.60
C PRO A 151 3.90 -3.52 -9.85
N SER A 152 4.85 -2.59 -9.69
CA SER A 152 5.57 -1.99 -10.82
C SER A 152 6.41 -3.01 -11.59
N GLY A 153 6.60 -2.79 -12.89
CA GLY A 153 7.48 -3.63 -13.72
C GLY A 153 8.97 -3.58 -13.33
N ALA A 154 9.37 -2.63 -12.50
CA ALA A 154 10.71 -2.57 -11.93
C ALA A 154 10.91 -3.55 -10.76
N SER A 155 9.82 -4.09 -10.19
CA SER A 155 9.89 -5.10 -9.14
C SER A 155 10.24 -6.46 -9.76
N THR A 156 11.38 -7.02 -9.39
CA THR A 156 11.81 -8.34 -9.84
C THR A 156 11.28 -9.47 -8.96
N TRP A 157 10.53 -9.18 -7.90
CA TRP A 157 10.16 -10.18 -6.90
C TRP A 157 9.29 -11.30 -7.49
N LEU A 158 8.30 -10.96 -8.32
CA LEU A 158 7.45 -11.94 -9.02
C LEU A 158 8.09 -12.54 -10.28
N VAL A 159 9.31 -12.14 -10.63
CA VAL A 159 10.06 -12.78 -11.74
C VAL A 159 10.57 -14.15 -11.32
N ASP A 160 10.86 -14.34 -10.03
CA ASP A 160 11.20 -15.65 -9.48
C ASP A 160 9.93 -16.53 -9.37
N PRO A 161 9.87 -17.66 -10.08
CA PRO A 161 8.71 -18.56 -10.02
C PRO A 161 8.40 -19.07 -8.61
N ALA A 162 9.41 -19.19 -7.73
CA ALA A 162 9.23 -19.65 -6.35
C ALA A 162 8.38 -18.66 -5.52
N HIS A 163 8.29 -17.41 -5.94
CA HIS A 163 7.51 -16.38 -5.26
C HIS A 163 6.04 -16.31 -5.68
N VAL A 164 5.69 -16.89 -6.83
CA VAL A 164 4.31 -16.88 -7.35
C VAL A 164 3.33 -17.56 -6.39
N PRO A 165 3.61 -18.76 -5.84
CA PRO A 165 2.72 -19.39 -4.85
C PRO A 165 2.56 -18.56 -3.57
N LEU A 166 3.61 -17.87 -3.12
CA LEU A 166 3.55 -17.01 -1.93
C LEU A 166 2.64 -15.81 -2.16
N TRP A 167 2.76 -15.16 -3.33
CA TRP A 167 1.87 -14.07 -3.70
C TRP A 167 0.42 -14.53 -3.85
N ALA A 168 0.19 -15.67 -4.53
CA ALA A 168 -1.14 -16.25 -4.64
C ALA A 168 -1.75 -16.52 -3.26
N ARG A 169 -0.94 -17.05 -2.33
CA ARG A 169 -1.38 -17.27 -0.95
C ARG A 169 -1.79 -15.98 -0.22
N SER A 170 -1.09 -14.86 -0.43
CA SER A 170 -1.54 -13.56 0.09
C SER A 170 -2.92 -13.16 -0.45
N LEU A 171 -3.21 -13.45 -1.73
CA LEU A 171 -4.50 -13.14 -2.34
C LEU A 171 -5.62 -14.05 -1.84
N GLU A 172 -5.35 -15.33 -1.61
CA GLU A 172 -6.29 -16.25 -0.98
C GLU A 172 -6.69 -15.78 0.43
N LEU A 173 -5.69 -15.47 1.27
CA LEU A 173 -5.92 -14.95 2.62
C LEU A 173 -6.71 -13.64 2.60
N LEU A 174 -6.43 -12.78 1.61
CA LEU A 174 -7.17 -11.53 1.42
C LEU A 174 -8.63 -11.83 1.03
N ALA A 175 -8.86 -12.78 0.13
CA ALA A 175 -10.20 -13.15 -0.31
C ALA A 175 -11.04 -13.70 0.85
N ASP A 176 -10.45 -14.58 1.67
CA ASP A 176 -11.09 -15.14 2.85
C ASP A 176 -11.50 -14.03 3.83
N ALA A 177 -10.55 -13.17 4.19
CA ALA A 177 -10.80 -12.06 5.10
C ALA A 177 -11.79 -11.03 4.56
N TRP A 178 -11.74 -10.73 3.25
CA TRP A 178 -12.67 -9.79 2.62
C TRP A 178 -14.10 -10.31 2.63
N ARG A 179 -14.32 -11.60 2.35
CA ARG A 179 -15.67 -12.21 2.43
C ARG A 179 -16.25 -12.12 3.84
N GLU A 180 -15.43 -12.38 4.87
CA GLU A 180 -15.84 -12.26 6.27
C GLU A 180 -16.14 -10.81 6.69
N ALA A 181 -15.38 -9.84 6.15
CA ALA A 181 -15.57 -8.43 6.46
C ALA A 181 -16.72 -7.78 5.67
N ALA A 182 -17.10 -8.37 4.53
CA ALA A 182 -18.17 -7.90 3.66
C ALA A 182 -19.54 -8.52 3.93
N SER A 183 -19.58 -9.57 4.75
CA SER A 183 -20.82 -10.17 5.28
C SER A 183 -21.34 -9.39 6.48
#